data_AF-A0A4R3YKW4-F1
#
_entry.id   AF-A0A4R3YKW4-F1
#
_cell.length_a   1.000
_cell.length_b   1.000
_cell.length_c   1.000
_cell.angle_alpha   90.00
_cell.angle_beta   90.00
_cell.angle_gamma   90.00
#
_symmetry.space_group_name_H-M   'P 1'
#
loop_
_entity.id
_entity.type
_entity.pdbx_description
1 polymer ?
#
loop_
_entity_poly.entity_id
_entity_poly.type
_entity_poly.pdbx_seq_one_letter_code
_entity_poly.pdbx_strand_id
1 'polypeptide(L)'
;MRYLPAIAFAVACSAMAISGCQTGNVAAQPKPVSGFVTDMKAFDGFIATHPTPDQFRATYPDVQLVLPGMITTMEMRMNNSRYSAKLDAQGKITGGSFQ
;
A
#
# COMPACT_ATOMS: atom_id res chain seq x y z
N MET A 1 41.22 44.63 -10.74
CA MET A 1 41.92 43.44 -10.20
C MET A 1 41.65 43.46 -8.70
N ARG A 2 40.63 42.71 -8.20
CA ARG A 2 40.74 41.35 -7.59
C ARG A 2 41.73 41.43 -6.41
N TYR A 3 41.33 41.24 -5.15
CA TYR A 3 41.01 39.94 -4.53
C TYR A 3 39.95 40.02 -3.40
N LEU A 4 39.14 38.96 -3.31
CA LEU A 4 38.09 38.74 -2.31
C LEU A 4 38.67 38.43 -0.91
N PRO A 5 37.93 38.76 0.18
CA PRO A 5 38.34 38.51 1.56
C PRO A 5 38.06 37.07 1.99
N ALA A 6 39.03 36.49 2.69
CA ALA A 6 38.86 35.29 3.48
C ALA A 6 38.01 35.61 4.71
N ILE A 7 36.79 35.08 4.79
CA ILE A 7 36.04 35.01 6.05
C ILE A 7 35.54 33.58 6.19
N ALA A 8 36.38 32.79 6.86
CA ALA A 8 35.96 31.59 7.56
C ALA A 8 35.27 32.03 8.85
N PHE A 9 33.95 31.85 8.94
CA PHE A 9 33.25 31.82 10.21
C PHE A 9 32.22 30.70 10.17
N ALA A 10 32.54 29.62 10.87
CA ALA A 10 31.68 28.50 11.13
C ALA A 10 30.70 28.84 12.26
N VAL A 11 29.39 28.71 12.04
CA VAL A 11 28.33 28.48 13.07
C VAL A 11 27.12 27.94 12.29
N ALA A 12 26.93 26.62 12.25
CA ALA A 12 26.07 25.81 13.12
C ALA A 12 24.55 25.90 12.80
N CYS A 13 24.02 24.72 12.42
CA CYS A 13 22.70 24.17 12.75
C CYS A 13 21.47 25.07 12.71
N SER A 14 20.66 24.90 11.66
CA SER A 14 19.19 24.91 11.77
C SER A 14 18.60 23.88 10.82
N ALA A 15 18.52 22.63 11.29
CA ALA A 15 17.71 21.59 10.67
C ALA A 15 16.23 21.85 10.99
N MET A 16 15.44 22.18 9.97
CA MET A 16 13.98 21.99 9.99
C MET A 16 13.56 21.42 8.64
N ALA A 17 14.02 20.20 8.35
CA ALA A 17 13.30 19.35 7.42
C ALA A 17 12.01 18.94 8.14
N ILE A 18 10.89 19.52 7.73
CA ILE A 18 9.56 19.13 8.17
C ILE A 18 9.31 17.74 7.59
N SER A 19 9.86 16.72 8.25
CA SER A 19 9.53 15.33 8.01
C SER A 19 8.12 15.15 8.56
N GLY A 20 7.14 15.23 7.67
CA GLY A 20 5.78 14.83 7.95
C GLY A 20 5.74 13.33 8.22
N CYS A 21 6.13 12.93 9.43
CA CYS A 21 5.71 11.68 10.01
C CYS A 21 4.20 11.82 10.21
N GLN A 22 3.45 11.44 9.18
CA GLN A 22 2.11 10.92 9.38
C GLN A 22 2.24 9.73 10.34
N THR A 23 2.15 10.05 11.63
CA THR A 23 1.65 9.16 12.66
C THR A 23 0.18 8.95 12.33
N GLY A 24 -0.08 8.25 11.21
CA GLY A 24 -1.33 7.58 11.02
C GLY A 24 -1.39 6.53 12.11
N ASN A 25 -2.48 6.52 12.88
CA ASN A 25 -2.79 5.46 13.82
C ASN A 25 -2.29 4.13 13.26
N VAL A 26 -1.24 3.56 13.88
CA VAL A 26 -0.86 2.18 13.63
C VAL A 26 -1.92 1.34 14.33
N ALA A 27 -3.14 1.37 13.78
CA ALA A 27 -4.14 0.37 14.04
C ALA A 27 -3.41 -0.96 13.80
N ALA A 28 -3.42 -1.83 14.82
CA ALA A 28 -2.72 -3.10 14.83
C ALA A 28 -2.81 -3.72 13.44
N GLN A 29 -1.69 -3.75 12.71
CA GLN A 29 -1.70 -4.21 11.34
C GLN A 29 -2.11 -5.69 11.38
N PRO A 30 -3.11 -6.10 10.59
CA PRO A 30 -3.51 -7.50 10.52
C PRO A 30 -2.29 -8.37 10.26
N LYS A 31 -2.18 -9.51 10.96
CA LYS A 31 -1.11 -10.47 10.69
C LYS A 31 -1.22 -10.89 9.21
N PRO A 32 -0.12 -10.84 8.44
CA PRO A 32 -0.16 -11.27 7.05
C PRO A 32 -0.61 -12.73 6.92
N VAL A 33 -1.50 -12.98 5.96
CA VAL A 33 -1.98 -14.31 5.57
C VAL A 33 -1.12 -14.77 4.41
N SER A 34 -0.28 -15.77 4.65
CA SER A 34 0.60 -16.33 3.62
C SER A 34 -0.15 -17.26 2.67
N GLY A 35 0.27 -17.28 1.41
CA GLY A 35 -0.29 -18.10 0.36
C GLY A 35 -1.60 -17.56 -0.22
N PHE A 36 -2.37 -18.46 -0.84
CA PHE A 36 -3.65 -18.10 -1.44
C PHE A 36 -4.79 -18.14 -0.42
N VAL A 37 -5.91 -17.49 -0.74
CA VAL A 37 -7.03 -17.38 0.20
C VAL A 37 -7.79 -18.70 0.30
N THR A 38 -7.74 -19.31 1.49
CA THR A 38 -8.47 -20.54 1.83
C THR A 38 -9.70 -20.27 2.70
N ASP A 39 -9.63 -19.27 3.58
CA ASP A 39 -10.75 -18.82 4.40
C ASP A 39 -11.51 -17.68 3.70
N MET A 40 -12.51 -18.03 2.91
CA MET A 40 -13.35 -17.08 2.19
C MET A 40 -14.14 -16.16 3.14
N LYS A 41 -14.57 -16.67 4.30
CA LYS A 41 -15.37 -15.87 5.25
C LYS A 41 -14.53 -14.77 5.88
N ALA A 42 -13.29 -15.07 6.26
CA ALA A 42 -12.36 -14.07 6.78
C ALA A 42 -12.02 -13.02 5.70
N PHE A 43 -11.85 -13.47 4.46
CA PHE A 43 -11.59 -12.58 3.33
C PHE A 43 -12.77 -11.65 3.03
N ASP A 44 -13.99 -12.16 2.96
CA ASP A 44 -15.19 -11.34 2.75
C ASP A 44 -15.35 -10.31 3.87
N GLY A 45 -15.08 -10.71 5.13
CA GLY A 45 -15.07 -9.80 6.27
C GLY A 45 -14.03 -8.69 6.15
N PHE A 46 -12.84 -9.00 5.64
CA PHE A 46 -11.79 -8.02 5.35
C PHE A 46 -12.20 -7.06 4.23
N ILE A 47 -12.74 -7.57 3.12
CA ILE A 47 -13.21 -6.71 2.01
C ILE A 47 -14.35 -5.80 2.46
N ALA A 48 -15.23 -6.27 3.33
CA ALA A 48 -16.32 -5.48 3.90
C ALA A 48 -15.85 -4.27 4.73
N THR A 49 -14.58 -4.21 5.17
CA THR A 49 -14.02 -3.02 5.84
C THR A 49 -13.61 -1.92 4.85
N HIS A 50 -13.81 -2.14 3.55
CA HIS A 50 -13.37 -1.29 2.45
C HIS A 50 -11.87 -0.92 2.53
N PRO A 51 -10.97 -1.92 2.47
CA PRO A 51 -9.54 -1.70 2.64
C PRO A 51 -8.95 -0.90 1.48
N THR A 52 -7.85 -0.19 1.74
CA THR A 52 -7.05 0.38 0.66
C THR A 52 -6.25 -0.72 -0.06
N PRO A 53 -5.80 -0.48 -1.31
CA PRO A 53 -4.93 -1.43 -2.00
C PRO A 53 -3.62 -1.75 -1.27
N ASP A 54 -3.14 -0.82 -0.44
CA ASP A 54 -1.96 -1.01 0.39
C ASP A 54 -2.25 -1.94 1.58
N GLN A 55 -3.37 -1.72 2.29
CA GLN A 55 -3.84 -2.59 3.36
C GLN A 55 -4.12 -4.03 2.86
N PHE A 56 -4.64 -4.16 1.63
CA PHE A 56 -4.80 -5.47 1.00
C PHE A 56 -3.46 -6.18 0.83
N ARG A 57 -2.45 -5.50 0.28
CA ARG A 57 -1.11 -6.09 0.07
C ARG A 57 -0.40 -6.43 1.38
N ALA A 58 -0.62 -5.64 2.43
CA ALA A 58 -0.10 -5.95 3.76
C ALA A 58 -0.76 -7.20 4.36
N THR A 59 -2.06 -7.38 4.15
CA THR A 59 -2.84 -8.49 4.74
C THR A 59 -2.72 -9.78 3.93
N TYR A 60 -2.73 -9.70 2.60
CA TYR A 60 -2.65 -10.82 1.65
C TYR A 60 -1.49 -10.62 0.66
N PRO A 61 -0.23 -10.69 1.11
CA PRO A 61 0.94 -10.37 0.29
C PRO A 61 1.13 -11.31 -0.91
N ASP A 62 0.69 -12.56 -0.79
CA ASP A 62 0.84 -13.59 -1.83
C ASP A 62 -0.34 -13.63 -2.81
N VAL A 63 -1.39 -12.83 -2.58
CA VAL A 63 -2.54 -12.71 -3.48
C VAL A 63 -2.30 -11.57 -4.45
N GLN A 64 -2.29 -11.87 -5.73
CA GLN A 64 -2.14 -10.86 -6.77
C GLN A 64 -3.38 -9.98 -6.83
N LEU A 65 -3.24 -8.73 -6.40
CA LEU A 65 -4.28 -7.72 -6.53
C LEU A 65 -4.23 -7.06 -7.91
N VAL A 66 -5.30 -7.23 -8.69
CA VAL A 66 -5.50 -6.58 -9.99
C VAL A 66 -6.49 -5.42 -9.81
N LEU A 67 -6.04 -4.20 -10.10
CA LEU A 67 -6.87 -2.99 -10.02
C LEU A 67 -7.48 -2.63 -11.38
N PRO A 68 -8.58 -1.84 -11.41
CA PRO A 68 -9.15 -1.34 -12.66
C PRO A 68 -8.11 -0.62 -13.51
N GLY A 69 -8.07 -0.93 -14.81
CA GLY A 69 -7.11 -0.34 -15.76
C GLY A 69 -5.73 -1.02 -15.79
N MET A 70 -5.44 -1.97 -14.91
CA MET A 70 -4.23 -2.78 -15.03
C MET A 70 -4.37 -3.77 -16.20
N ILE A 71 -3.41 -3.72 -17.11
CA ILE A 71 -3.27 -4.73 -18.16
C ILE A 71 -2.66 -5.97 -17.53
N THR A 72 -3.33 -7.11 -17.69
CA THR A 72 -2.84 -8.39 -17.21
C THR A 72 -3.03 -9.48 -18.26
N THR A 73 -2.20 -10.51 -18.19
CA THR A 73 -2.36 -11.69 -19.04
C THR A 73 -3.60 -12.49 -18.62
N MET A 74 -4.26 -13.12 -19.59
CA MET A 74 -5.38 -14.05 -19.38
C MET A 74 -4.86 -15.40 -18.91
N GLU A 75 -4.23 -15.43 -17.74
CA GLU A 75 -3.80 -16.66 -17.09
C GLU A 75 -4.94 -17.22 -16.24
N MET A 76 -5.34 -18.46 -16.51
CA MET A 76 -6.37 -19.15 -15.73
C MET A 76 -5.76 -19.67 -14.42
N ARG A 77 -6.26 -19.22 -13.28
CA ARG A 77 -5.93 -19.77 -11.96
C ARG A 77 -7.21 -20.29 -11.31
N MET A 78 -7.09 -21.19 -10.35
CA MET A 78 -8.25 -21.81 -9.69
C MET A 78 -8.09 -21.91 -8.17
N ASN A 79 -7.05 -21.27 -7.63
CA ASN A 79 -6.66 -21.40 -6.24
C ASN A 79 -6.87 -20.12 -5.42
N ASN A 80 -7.64 -19.14 -5.90
CA ASN A 80 -7.83 -17.84 -5.22
C ASN A 80 -6.53 -17.06 -4.99
N SER A 81 -5.53 -17.22 -5.87
CA SER A 81 -4.27 -16.47 -5.79
C SER A 81 -4.29 -15.13 -6.53
N ARG A 82 -5.36 -14.82 -7.26
CA ARG A 82 -5.55 -13.54 -7.94
C ARG A 82 -6.92 -12.97 -7.63
N TYR A 83 -6.95 -11.71 -7.18
CA TYR A 83 -8.19 -10.98 -6.90
C TYR A 83 -8.30 -9.74 -7.78
N SER A 84 -9.36 -9.64 -8.56
CA SER A 84 -9.68 -8.46 -9.36
C SER A 84 -10.64 -7.56 -8.60
N ALA A 85 -10.11 -6.44 -8.11
CA ALA A 85 -10.83 -5.54 -7.22
C ALA A 85 -11.66 -4.49 -7.99
N LYS A 86 -12.81 -4.16 -7.40
CA LYS A 86 -13.60 -2.97 -7.70
C LYS A 86 -13.25 -1.90 -6.68
N LEU A 87 -13.10 -0.67 -7.14
CA LEU A 87 -12.76 0.47 -6.29
C LEU A 87 -13.94 1.44 -6.22
N ASP A 88 -14.10 2.12 -5.07
CA ASP A 88 -14.95 3.30 -4.97
C ASP A 88 -14.26 4.57 -5.51
N ALA A 89 -14.95 5.71 -5.42
CA ALA A 89 -14.43 7.00 -5.85
C ALA A 89 -13.22 7.49 -5.02
N GLN A 90 -13.00 6.92 -3.83
CA GLN A 90 -11.87 7.22 -2.96
C GLN A 90 -10.71 6.22 -3.14
N GLY A 91 -10.84 5.26 -4.05
CA GLY A 91 -9.82 4.23 -4.31
C GLY A 91 -9.79 3.10 -3.29
N LYS A 92 -10.83 2.94 -2.46
CA LYS A 92 -10.96 1.79 -1.54
C LYS A 92 -11.60 0.61 -2.25
N ILE A 93 -11.20 -0.59 -1.85
CA ILE A 93 -11.74 -1.84 -2.39
C ILE A 93 -13.14 -2.05 -1.84
N THR A 94 -14.15 -2.15 -2.70
CA THR A 94 -15.55 -2.40 -2.30
C THR A 94 -16.04 -3.80 -2.66
N GLY A 95 -15.23 -4.56 -3.41
CA GLY A 95 -15.57 -5.90 -3.85
C GLY A 95 -14.66 -6.35 -4.99
N GLY A 96 -15.04 -7.42 -5.66
CA GLY A 96 -14.21 -8.03 -6.70
C GLY A 96 -14.51 -9.50 -6.91
N SER A 97 -13.62 -10.19 -7.61
CA SER A 97 -13.74 -11.63 -7.89
C SER A 97 -12.37 -12.29 -7.98
N PHE A 98 -12.28 -13.53 -7.52
CA PHE A 98 -11.11 -14.38 -7.75
C PHE A 98 -11.09 -14.91 -9.18
N GLN A 99 -9.88 -15.08 -9.72
CA GLN A 99 -9.57 -15.67 -11.03
C GLN A 99 -8.45 -16.69 -10.92
#